data_AF-K1T4T8-F1
#
_entry.id   AF-K1T4T8-F1
#
_cell.length_a   1.000
_cell.length_b   1.000
_cell.length_c   1.000
_cell.angle_alpha   90.00
_cell.angle_beta   90.00
_cell.angle_gamma   90.00
#
_symmetry.space_group_name_H-M   'P 1'
#
loop_
_entity.id
_entity.type
_entity.pdbx_description
1 polymer ?
#
loop_
_entity_poly.entity_id
_entity_poly.type
_entity_poly.pdbx_seq_one_letter_code
_entity_poly.pdbx_strand_id
1 'polypeptide(L)'
;MITKYFSEAVLSESGGRNVVVTGSSRLDEDGIIQIQFTLENYQQQIDMSDLSSAVTQMPLLKNGHLAVIDIETNTFISHTDSYLNGSAVQFAPEKFSEEEDWFSSEYEGKRVLVKYKKHNDMIAAGIV
;
A
#
# COMPACT_ATOMS: atom_id res chain seq x y z
N MET A 1 -39.70 -5.79 -14.28
CA MET A 1 -39.45 -6.52 -13.03
C MET A 1 -38.28 -5.80 -12.35
N ILE A 2 -38.48 -5.18 -11.18
CA ILE A 2 -37.42 -4.41 -10.51
C ILE A 2 -36.53 -5.42 -9.78
N THR A 3 -35.32 -5.67 -10.29
CA THR A 3 -34.32 -6.48 -9.61
C THR A 3 -33.85 -5.70 -8.38
N LYS A 4 -34.23 -6.15 -7.18
CA LYS A 4 -33.68 -5.61 -5.92
C LYS A 4 -32.26 -6.12 -5.76
N TYR A 5 -31.27 -5.24 -5.92
CA TYR A 5 -29.89 -5.50 -5.56
C TYR A 5 -29.77 -5.40 -4.03
N PHE A 6 -29.73 -6.53 -3.34
CA PHE A 6 -29.35 -6.56 -1.93
C PHE A 6 -27.83 -6.73 -1.87
N SER A 7 -27.14 -5.67 -1.48
CA SER A 7 -25.73 -5.69 -1.11
C SER A 7 -25.66 -5.16 0.31
N GLU A 8 -25.55 -6.06 1.28
CA GLU A 8 -25.38 -5.72 2.69
C GLU A 8 -23.99 -6.17 3.13
N ALA A 9 -23.23 -5.26 3.73
CA ALA A 9 -21.94 -5.58 4.32
C ALA A 9 -22.17 -5.91 5.80
N VAL A 10 -21.81 -7.12 6.22
CA VAL A 10 -22.02 -7.59 7.59
C VAL A 10 -20.66 -7.90 8.21
N LEU A 11 -20.46 -7.42 9.43
CA LEU A 11 -19.31 -7.81 10.25
C LEU A 11 -19.56 -9.21 10.81
N SER A 12 -18.66 -10.14 10.54
CA SER A 12 -18.77 -11.54 10.95
C SER A 12 -17.46 -12.02 11.58
N GLU A 13 -17.50 -13.13 12.29
CA GLU A 13 -16.33 -13.77 12.88
C GLU A 13 -16.09 -15.10 12.15
N SER A 14 -14.92 -15.25 11.55
CA SER A 14 -14.53 -16.47 10.85
C SER A 14 -13.12 -16.89 11.28
N GLY A 15 -13.01 -18.10 11.84
CA GLY A 15 -11.72 -18.62 12.32
C GLY A 15 -11.05 -17.78 13.42
N GLY A 16 -11.84 -17.11 14.26
CA GLY A 16 -11.34 -16.22 15.32
C GLY A 16 -10.90 -14.84 14.84
N ARG A 17 -11.22 -14.45 13.61
CA ARG A 17 -10.92 -13.12 13.06
C ARG A 17 -12.19 -12.41 12.63
N ASN A 18 -12.24 -11.11 12.87
CA ASN A 18 -13.30 -10.24 12.37
C ASN A 18 -13.12 -10.04 10.85
N VAL A 19 -14.16 -10.40 10.11
CA VAL A 19 -14.23 -10.29 8.65
C VAL A 19 -15.43 -9.43 8.25
N VAL A 20 -15.25 -8.60 7.24
CA VAL A 20 -16.35 -7.92 6.55
C VAL A 20 -16.76 -8.80 5.39
N VAL A 21 -18.01 -9.22 5.37
CA VAL A 21 -18.61 -10.03 4.31
C VAL A 21 -19.59 -9.17 3.55
N THR A 22 -19.40 -9.09 2.23
CA THR A 22 -20.39 -8.50 1.32
C THR A 22 -20.77 -9.53 0.26
N GLY A 23 -22.03 -9.54 -0.13
CA GLY A 23 -22.54 -10.48 -1.12
C GLY A 23 -23.56 -9.85 -2.04
N SER A 24 -23.61 -10.34 -3.28
CA SER A 24 -24.68 -10.03 -4.24
C SER A 24 -25.18 -11.29 -4.90
N SER A 25 -26.48 -11.38 -5.15
CA SER A 25 -27.06 -12.38 -6.02
C SER A 25 -26.45 -12.28 -7.42
N ARG A 26 -26.20 -13.44 -8.02
CA ARG A 26 -25.80 -13.57 -9.42
C ARG A 26 -26.96 -13.24 -10.35
N LEU A 27 -26.63 -12.72 -11.52
CA LEU A 27 -27.61 -12.33 -12.55
C LEU A 27 -27.76 -13.39 -13.65
N ASP A 28 -26.79 -14.30 -13.74
CA ASP A 28 -26.63 -15.29 -14.80
C ASP A 28 -27.15 -16.68 -14.40
N GLU A 29 -27.02 -17.04 -13.13
CA GLU A 29 -27.53 -18.31 -12.59
C GLU A 29 -27.85 -18.20 -11.09
N ASP A 30 -28.47 -19.24 -10.54
CA ASP A 30 -28.73 -19.34 -9.10
C ASP A 30 -27.41 -19.36 -8.33
N GLY A 31 -27.16 -18.33 -7.52
CA GLY A 31 -25.98 -18.25 -6.69
C GLY A 31 -25.75 -16.86 -6.10
N ILE A 32 -24.82 -16.78 -5.15
CA ILE A 32 -24.38 -15.53 -4.53
C ILE A 32 -22.87 -15.40 -4.77
N ILE A 33 -22.44 -14.25 -5.29
CA ILE A 33 -21.04 -13.85 -5.25
C ILE A 33 -20.81 -13.22 -3.89
N GLN A 34 -19.97 -13.85 -3.07
CA GLN A 34 -19.59 -13.35 -1.75
C GLN A 34 -18.11 -12.96 -1.77
N ILE A 35 -17.81 -11.76 -1.29
CA ILE A 35 -16.45 -11.27 -1.09
C ILE A 35 -16.25 -11.09 0.41
N GLN A 36 -15.14 -11.62 0.91
CA GLN A 36 -14.75 -11.53 2.32
C GLN A 36 -13.42 -10.80 2.42
N PHE A 37 -13.34 -9.85 3.34
CA PHE A 37 -12.10 -9.14 3.65
C PHE A 37 -11.88 -9.19 5.17
N THR A 38 -10.65 -9.40 5.62
CA THR A 38 -10.30 -9.23 7.03
C THR A 38 -10.15 -7.74 7.34
N LEU A 39 -10.39 -7.34 8.59
CA LEU A 39 -10.10 -5.97 9.03
C LEU A 39 -8.61 -5.63 8.88
N GLU A 40 -7.72 -6.61 9.03
CA GLU A 40 -6.27 -6.45 8.79
C GLU A 40 -5.98 -6.05 7.33
N ASN A 41 -6.61 -6.72 6.36
CA ASN A 41 -6.43 -6.38 4.94
C ASN A 41 -7.02 -5.00 4.61
N TYR A 42 -8.11 -4.61 5.29
CA TYR A 42 -8.71 -3.29 5.13
C TYR A 42 -7.84 -2.18 5.73
N GLN A 43 -7.27 -2.41 6.91
CA GLN A 43 -6.32 -1.48 7.53
C GLN A 43 -5.06 -1.34 6.68
N GLN A 44 -4.49 -2.45 6.17
CA GLN A 44 -3.35 -2.40 5.24
C GLN A 44 -3.68 -1.65 3.94
N GLN A 45 -4.90 -1.79 3.41
CA GLN A 45 -5.35 -1.03 2.24
C GLN A 45 -5.59 0.45 2.54
N ILE A 46 -6.10 0.79 3.72
CA ILE A 46 -6.21 2.18 4.19
C ILE A 46 -4.81 2.77 4.35
N ASP A 47 -3.92 2.07 5.05
CA ASP A 47 -2.56 2.52 5.28
C ASP A 47 -1.82 2.68 3.93
N MET A 48 -1.95 1.74 3.00
CA MET A 48 -1.42 1.88 1.64
C MET A 48 -2.09 2.99 0.82
N SER A 49 -3.38 3.24 1.02
CA SER A 49 -4.10 4.31 0.33
C SER A 49 -3.68 5.69 0.87
N ASP A 50 -3.54 5.83 2.19
CA ASP A 50 -3.02 7.02 2.84
C ASP A 50 -1.57 7.27 2.43
N LEU A 51 -0.77 6.20 2.36
CA LEU A 51 0.61 6.23 1.90
C LEU A 51 0.71 6.61 0.42
N SER A 52 -0.10 5.99 -0.43
CA SER A 52 -0.22 6.31 -1.85
C SER A 52 -0.67 7.76 -2.03
N SER A 53 -1.63 8.25 -1.25
CA SER A 53 -2.12 9.64 -1.29
C SER A 53 -1.04 10.65 -0.85
N ALA A 54 -0.25 10.31 0.18
CA ALA A 54 0.85 11.13 0.66
C ALA A 54 1.95 11.28 -0.39
N VAL A 55 2.20 10.24 -1.20
CA VAL A 55 3.22 10.26 -2.24
C VAL A 55 2.68 10.72 -3.61
N THR A 56 1.40 10.51 -3.94
CA THR A 56 0.79 10.97 -5.22
C THR A 56 0.53 12.48 -5.26
N GLN A 57 0.43 13.16 -4.11
CA GLN A 57 0.46 14.64 -4.09
C GLN A 57 1.85 15.22 -4.43
N MET A 58 2.89 14.38 -4.57
CA MET A 58 4.21 14.81 -4.99
C MET A 58 4.25 14.94 -6.53
N PRO A 59 4.48 16.14 -7.11
CA PRO A 59 4.40 16.41 -8.56
C PRO A 59 5.39 15.66 -9.46
N LEU A 60 6.16 14.72 -8.90
CA LEU A 60 7.42 14.24 -9.43
C LEU A 60 7.33 12.86 -10.12
N LEU A 61 6.25 12.10 -9.94
CA LEU A 61 6.16 10.68 -10.33
C LEU A 61 5.98 10.38 -11.83
N LYS A 62 6.13 11.34 -12.75
CA LYS A 62 6.03 11.01 -14.19
C LYS A 62 7.15 10.07 -14.66
N ASN A 63 8.31 10.11 -14.00
CA ASN A 63 9.49 9.26 -14.27
C ASN A 63 10.16 8.74 -12.98
N GLY A 64 9.50 8.86 -11.81
CA GLY A 64 10.04 8.44 -10.52
C GLY A 64 9.53 7.07 -10.09
N HIS A 65 10.17 6.48 -9.08
CA HIS A 65 9.74 5.23 -8.45
C HIS A 65 9.03 5.52 -7.13
N LEU A 66 7.97 4.77 -6.87
CA LEU A 66 7.35 4.65 -5.56
C LEU A 66 7.86 3.38 -4.88
N ALA A 67 8.22 3.49 -3.61
CA ALA A 67 8.71 2.40 -2.79
C ALA A 67 8.10 2.43 -1.38
N VAL A 68 7.95 1.25 -0.79
CA VAL A 68 7.66 1.01 0.62
C VAL A 68 8.81 0.21 1.19
N ILE A 69 9.37 0.68 2.30
CA ILE A 69 10.58 0.17 2.92
C ILE A 69 10.24 -0.26 4.34
N ASP A 70 10.71 -1.44 4.73
CA ASP A 70 10.67 -1.95 6.10
C ASP A 70 11.80 -1.29 6.92
N ILE A 71 11.46 -0.66 8.05
CA ILE A 71 12.43 0.09 8.87
C ILE A 71 13.42 -0.85 9.56
N GLU A 72 12.96 -2.00 10.06
CA GLU A 72 13.79 -2.92 10.85
C GLU A 72 14.86 -3.61 10.00
N THR A 73 14.46 -4.06 8.82
CA THR A 73 15.30 -4.84 7.90
C THR A 73 15.97 -3.99 6.83
N ASN A 74 15.53 -2.74 6.64
CA ASN A 74 15.95 -1.85 5.56
C ASN A 74 15.84 -2.52 4.18
N THR A 75 14.71 -3.19 3.93
CA THR A 75 14.41 -3.86 2.65
C THR A 75 13.16 -3.27 1.99
N PHE A 76 13.07 -3.39 0.67
CA PHE A 76 11.86 -2.99 -0.05
C PHE A 76 10.73 -4.00 0.19
N ILE A 77 9.66 -3.57 0.86
CA ILE A 77 8.39 -4.32 0.93
C ILE A 77 7.71 -4.28 -0.44
N SER A 78 7.72 -3.12 -1.07
CA SER A 78 7.11 -2.88 -2.37
C SER A 78 7.90 -1.81 -3.13
N HIS A 79 8.07 -1.99 -4.42
CA HIS A 79 8.75 -1.05 -5.30
C HIS A 79 8.05 -1.06 -6.66
N THR A 80 8.03 0.09 -7.34
CA THR A 80 7.40 0.22 -8.69
C THR A 80 8.08 -0.70 -9.71
N ASP A 81 9.39 -0.92 -9.56
CA ASP A 81 10.07 -2.07 -10.15
C ASP A 81 9.98 -3.27 -9.21
N SER A 82 9.11 -4.22 -9.55
CA SER A 82 8.81 -5.39 -8.72
C SER A 82 10.00 -6.34 -8.54
N TYR A 83 11.04 -6.28 -9.39
CA TYR A 83 12.24 -7.12 -9.23
C TYR A 83 13.05 -6.74 -7.98
N LEU A 84 12.83 -5.55 -7.43
CA LEU A 84 13.51 -5.06 -6.23
C LEU A 84 12.78 -5.40 -4.93
N ASN A 85 11.58 -5.98 -4.99
CA ASN A 85 10.86 -6.41 -3.79
C ASN A 85 11.67 -7.46 -3.02
N GLY A 86 11.82 -7.26 -1.71
CA GLY A 86 12.65 -8.07 -0.81
C GLY A 86 14.15 -7.81 -0.89
N SER A 87 14.61 -6.93 -1.79
CA SER A 87 16.01 -6.53 -1.86
C SER A 87 16.34 -5.44 -0.84
N ALA A 88 17.62 -5.33 -0.48
CA ALA A 88 18.10 -4.31 0.44
C ALA A 88 17.98 -2.90 -0.18
N VAL A 89 17.59 -1.94 0.64
CA VAL A 89 17.52 -0.54 0.25
C VAL A 89 18.94 0.03 0.18
N GLN A 90 19.25 0.66 -0.94
CA GLN A 90 20.56 1.27 -1.21
C GLN A 90 20.78 2.62 -0.51
N PHE A 91 19.72 3.21 0.06
CA PHE A 91 19.80 4.41 0.87
C PHE A 91 20.14 4.02 2.32
N ALA A 92 21.07 4.74 2.92
CA ALA A 92 21.47 4.51 4.30
C ALA A 92 20.30 4.84 5.26
N PRO A 93 20.00 3.99 6.26
CA PRO A 93 18.87 4.19 7.17
C PRO A 93 18.87 5.56 7.86
N GLU A 94 20.06 6.11 8.12
CA GLU A 94 20.25 7.39 8.81
C GLU A 94 19.72 8.58 7.99
N LYS A 95 19.56 8.43 6.67
CA LYS A 95 18.93 9.46 5.83
C LYS A 95 17.43 9.59 6.06
N PHE A 96 16.81 8.57 6.65
CA PHE A 96 15.41 8.58 7.07
C PHE A 96 15.33 8.98 8.55
N SER A 97 15.88 10.14 8.94
CA SER A 97 15.94 10.55 10.35
C SER A 97 14.61 11.10 10.88
N GLU A 98 13.90 11.88 10.06
CA GLU A 98 12.66 12.55 10.45
C GLU A 98 11.40 11.70 10.18
N GLU A 99 10.24 12.17 10.64
CA GLU A 99 8.93 11.56 10.31
C GLU A 99 8.55 11.79 8.84
N GLU A 100 8.85 12.97 8.29
CA GLU A 100 8.63 13.31 6.88
C GLU A 100 9.71 14.31 6.46
N ASP A 101 10.51 13.98 5.45
CA ASP A 101 11.51 14.90 4.89
C ASP A 101 11.92 14.48 3.47
N TRP A 102 12.93 15.16 2.91
CA TRP A 102 13.53 14.84 1.63
C TRP A 102 15.06 14.94 1.68
N PHE A 103 15.72 14.11 0.89
CA PHE A 103 17.18 14.17 0.73
C PHE A 103 17.59 13.90 -0.71
N SER A 104 18.75 14.41 -1.09
CA SER A 104 19.40 14.04 -2.35
C SER A 104 20.28 12.80 -2.17
N SER A 105 20.27 11.91 -3.16
CA SER A 105 21.12 10.71 -3.19
C SER A 105 21.48 10.34 -4.62
N GLU A 106 22.23 9.24 -4.77
CA GLU A 106 22.48 8.60 -6.06
C GLU A 106 21.68 7.30 -6.13
N TYR A 107 21.06 7.04 -7.29
CA TYR A 107 20.32 5.82 -7.62
C TYR A 107 20.62 5.46 -9.08
N GLU A 108 21.13 4.25 -9.32
CA GLU A 108 21.54 3.77 -10.66
C GLU A 108 22.48 4.74 -11.42
N GLY A 109 23.44 5.34 -10.72
CA GLY A 109 24.39 6.29 -11.32
C GLY A 109 23.78 7.65 -11.67
N LYS A 110 22.54 7.91 -11.26
CA LYS A 110 21.86 9.20 -11.43
C LYS A 110 21.61 9.84 -10.08
N ARG A 111 21.74 11.16 -10.03
CA ARG A 111 21.36 11.93 -8.86
C ARG A 111 19.83 11.97 -8.78
N VAL A 112 19.30 11.52 -7.66
CA VAL A 112 17.86 11.47 -7.37
C VAL A 112 17.52 12.29 -6.13
N LEU A 113 16.29 12.74 -6.09
CA LEU A 113 15.60 13.30 -4.95
C LEU A 113 14.73 12.20 -4.33
N VAL A 114 14.95 11.90 -3.06
CA VAL A 114 14.12 10.97 -2.30
C VAL A 114 13.28 11.80 -1.35
N LYS A 115 11.96 11.79 -1.52
CA LYS A 115 11.02 12.33 -0.54
C LYS A 115 10.33 11.18 0.17
N TYR A 116 10.25 11.23 1.49
CA TYR A 116 9.76 10.10 2.26
C TYR A 116 8.85 10.50 3.42
N LYS A 117 8.10 9.53 3.92
CA LYS A 117 7.29 9.63 5.13
C LYS A 117 7.29 8.29 5.88
N LYS A 118 7.51 8.34 7.18
CA LYS A 118 7.39 7.19 8.09
C LYS A 118 5.93 6.96 8.46
N HIS A 119 5.57 5.69 8.60
CA HIS A 119 4.28 5.27 9.10
C HIS A 119 4.43 3.91 9.79
N ASN A 120 4.30 3.89 11.12
CA ASN A 120 4.58 2.71 11.95
C ASN A 120 6.00 2.19 11.66
N ASP A 121 6.12 0.91 11.28
CA ASP A 121 7.39 0.24 11.02
C ASP A 121 7.83 0.33 9.54
N MET A 122 7.22 1.25 8.78
CA MET A 122 7.43 1.40 7.34
C MET A 122 7.79 2.83 6.95
N ILE A 123 8.49 2.96 5.82
CA ILE A 123 8.74 4.24 5.14
C ILE A 123 8.13 4.13 3.73
N ALA A 124 7.33 5.12 3.32
CA ALA A 124 7.12 5.34 1.90
C ALA A 124 8.08 6.36 1.35
N ALA A 125 8.59 6.07 0.17
CA ALA A 125 9.52 6.94 -0.54
C ALA A 125 9.09 7.13 -2.00
N GLY A 126 9.06 8.37 -2.44
CA GLY A 126 9.13 8.75 -3.85
C GLY A 126 10.57 9.06 -4.23
N ILE A 127 11.08 8.40 -5.27
CA ILE A 127 12.46 8.50 -5.76
C ILE A 127 12.42 9.09 -7.18
N VAL A 128 13.09 10.22 -7.42
CA VAL A 128 12.89 11.02 -8.65
C VAL A 128 14.16 11.65 -9.18
#